data_AF-A0A3M7LB95-F1
#
_entry.id   AF-A0A3M7LB95-F1
#
_cell.length_a   1.000
_cell.length_b   1.000
_cell.length_c   1.000
_cell.angle_alpha   90.00
_cell.angle_beta   90.00
_cell.angle_gamma   90.00
#
_symmetry.space_group_name_H-M   'P 1'
#
loop_
_entity.id
_entity.type
_entity.pdbx_description
1 polymer ?
#
loop_
_entity_poly.entity_id
_entity_poly.type
_entity_poly.pdbx_seq_one_letter_code
_entity_poly.pdbx_strand_id
1 'polypeptide(L)'
;MKNNLLQIETFDVNLLPELQGLKERQFQIVRENPFVEINDNKSYEEAKKVRTVLVTARTDIQNQDKLIASKIKKFREAVARVGEELISITKPHEDKQQSEVKRWEEIKEQEKQEKIRLEEERKVKIKDAIDLIYKKELQKIETLLFETIDTLKIDWEQNLFKTNLSQFEEFELDFTEKLILLKNQFASKEQVLREKEEQRLESEFLKAEREKIRQELESLAFKKARHEEELQAKEQEAKKIREAEEERLRQERQEIENEKMRLANIEADRIAKAEALRKELLEAEQAAKEKAETEARAKEEVERLQVLKPEKEKIIDYLESIKGSITLPLIQDESLKKNLQEQLIRLMKLFQTQFQ
;
A
#
# COMPACT_ATOMS: atom_id res chain seq x y z
N MET A 1 -19.84 108.42 -61.51
CA MET A 1 -20.97 108.04 -62.38
C MET A 1 -21.97 107.28 -61.53
N LYS A 2 -23.24 107.68 -61.51
CA LYS A 2 -24.28 106.94 -60.76
C LYS A 2 -24.49 105.60 -61.47
N ASN A 3 -24.05 104.50 -60.84
CA ASN A 3 -24.39 103.16 -61.31
C ASN A 3 -25.91 103.00 -61.18
N ASN A 4 -26.60 103.02 -62.31
CA ASN A 4 -27.96 102.50 -62.39
C ASN A 4 -27.88 100.97 -62.27
N LEU A 5 -27.83 100.49 -61.03
CA LEU A 5 -27.99 99.06 -60.75
C LEU A 5 -29.43 98.67 -61.05
N LEU A 6 -29.61 97.80 -62.04
CA LEU A 6 -30.90 97.21 -62.35
C LEU A 6 -31.26 96.22 -61.23
N GLN A 7 -32.31 96.53 -60.48
CA GLN A 7 -32.87 95.66 -59.46
C GLN A 7 -33.98 94.83 -60.09
N ILE A 8 -33.77 93.51 -60.21
CA ILE A 8 -34.72 92.60 -60.88
C ILE A 8 -36.07 92.58 -60.14
N GLU A 9 -36.04 92.66 -58.81
CA GLU A 9 -37.23 92.59 -57.94
C GLU A 9 -38.16 93.81 -58.09
N THR A 10 -37.62 94.97 -58.49
CA THR A 10 -38.36 96.24 -58.58
C THR A 10 -38.54 96.70 -60.03
N PHE A 11 -38.19 95.87 -61.01
CA PHE A 11 -38.29 96.20 -62.43
C PHE A 11 -39.76 96.28 -62.89
N ASP A 12 -40.19 97.45 -63.35
CA ASP A 12 -41.52 97.63 -63.93
C ASP A 12 -41.59 96.98 -65.33
N VAL A 13 -42.39 95.92 -65.44
CA VAL A 13 -42.60 95.17 -66.69
C VAL A 13 -43.22 96.00 -67.80
N ASN A 14 -43.92 97.11 -67.49
CA ASN A 14 -44.50 97.99 -68.52
C ASN A 14 -43.45 98.81 -69.27
N LEU A 15 -42.22 98.87 -68.75
CA LEU A 15 -41.08 99.50 -69.42
C LEU A 15 -40.42 98.60 -70.47
N LEU A 16 -40.89 97.35 -70.63
CA LEU A 16 -40.41 96.46 -71.67
C LEU A 16 -40.81 97.00 -73.06
N PRO A 17 -39.84 97.20 -73.98
CA PRO A 17 -40.12 97.66 -75.34
C PRO A 17 -41.15 96.78 -76.07
N GLU A 18 -41.19 95.49 -75.74
CA GLU A 18 -42.12 94.51 -76.31
C GLU A 18 -43.58 94.75 -75.91
N LEU A 19 -43.83 95.45 -74.79
CA LEU A 19 -45.17 95.74 -74.27
C LEU A 19 -45.61 97.20 -74.51
N GLN A 20 -44.67 98.08 -74.86
CA GLN A 20 -44.92 99.50 -75.00
C GLN A 20 -45.90 99.81 -76.14
N GLY A 21 -46.95 100.58 -75.84
CA GLY A 21 -47.95 100.99 -76.84
C GLY A 21 -48.93 99.89 -77.28
N LEU A 22 -48.78 98.65 -76.78
CA LEU A 22 -49.67 97.55 -77.18
C LEU A 22 -51.10 97.78 -76.69
N LYS A 23 -51.27 98.37 -75.51
CA LYS A 23 -52.60 98.65 -74.93
C LYS A 23 -53.39 99.63 -75.80
N GLU A 24 -52.76 100.74 -76.17
CA GLU A 24 -53.32 101.77 -77.04
C GLU A 24 -53.64 101.18 -78.42
N ARG A 25 -52.73 100.36 -78.96
CA ARG A 25 -52.95 99.66 -80.23
C ARG A 25 -54.13 98.70 -80.19
N GLN A 26 -54.30 97.93 -79.10
CA GLN A 26 -55.45 97.03 -78.96
C GLN A 26 -56.76 97.81 -78.89
N PHE A 27 -56.81 98.92 -78.16
CA PHE A 27 -58.01 99.76 -78.13
C PHE A 27 -58.35 100.33 -79.50
N GLN A 28 -57.35 100.77 -80.27
CA GLN A 28 -57.57 101.25 -81.62
C GLN A 28 -58.11 100.15 -82.54
N ILE A 29 -57.52 98.94 -82.49
CA ILE A 29 -57.96 97.79 -83.30
C ILE A 29 -59.43 97.42 -82.98
N VAL A 30 -59.80 97.38 -81.69
CA VAL A 30 -61.18 97.09 -81.28
C VAL A 30 -62.14 98.19 -81.75
N ARG A 31 -61.74 99.45 -81.70
CA ARG A 31 -62.55 100.59 -82.16
C ARG A 31 -62.79 100.55 -83.67
N GLU A 32 -61.77 100.18 -84.44
CA GLU A 32 -61.83 100.11 -85.91
C GLU A 32 -62.56 98.85 -86.42
N ASN A 33 -62.69 97.83 -85.58
CA ASN A 33 -63.28 96.54 -85.93
C ASN A 33 -64.41 96.19 -84.95
N PRO A 34 -65.52 96.95 -84.95
CA PRO A 34 -66.64 96.72 -84.04
C PRO A 34 -67.33 95.38 -84.32
N PHE A 35 -68.13 94.94 -83.37
CA PHE A 35 -68.93 93.72 -83.53
C PHE A 35 -69.91 93.84 -84.70
N VAL A 36 -69.96 92.80 -85.54
CA VAL A 36 -70.87 92.69 -86.68
C VAL A 36 -71.79 91.50 -86.45
N GLU A 37 -73.09 91.76 -86.29
CA GLU A 37 -74.11 90.73 -86.24
C GLU A 37 -74.38 90.18 -87.65
N ILE A 38 -74.47 88.86 -87.78
CA ILE A 38 -74.57 88.18 -89.07
C ILE A 38 -76.05 87.95 -89.38
N ASN A 39 -76.56 88.70 -90.36
CA ASN A 39 -77.96 88.62 -90.80
C ASN A 39 -78.09 88.21 -92.27
N ASP A 40 -77.00 88.25 -93.04
CA ASP A 40 -76.91 87.88 -94.45
C ASP A 40 -75.48 87.46 -94.85
N ASN A 41 -75.28 87.06 -96.10
CA ASN A 41 -73.96 86.63 -96.58
C ASN A 41 -72.92 87.76 -96.59
N LYS A 42 -73.35 89.03 -96.70
CA LYS A 42 -72.45 90.19 -96.73
C LYS A 42 -71.88 90.49 -95.34
N SER A 43 -72.74 90.51 -94.33
CA SER A 43 -72.39 90.65 -92.91
C SER A 43 -71.56 89.47 -92.40
N TYR A 44 -71.77 88.26 -92.94
CA TYR A 44 -70.89 87.10 -92.67
C TYR A 44 -69.44 87.34 -93.12
N GLU A 45 -69.21 87.79 -94.36
CA GLU A 45 -67.85 88.05 -94.87
C GLU A 45 -67.17 89.22 -94.13
N GLU A 46 -67.94 90.23 -93.72
CA GLU A 46 -67.44 91.35 -92.91
C GLU A 46 -67.06 90.89 -91.49
N ALA A 47 -67.92 90.13 -90.82
CA ALA A 47 -67.64 89.55 -89.50
C ALA A 47 -66.40 88.64 -89.52
N LYS A 48 -66.18 87.88 -90.60
CA LYS A 48 -64.98 87.05 -90.79
C LYS A 48 -63.70 87.90 -90.90
N LYS A 49 -63.73 89.02 -91.62
CA LYS A 49 -62.59 89.95 -91.72
C LYS A 49 -62.27 90.56 -90.36
N VAL A 50 -63.28 91.09 -89.66
CA VAL A 50 -63.17 91.63 -88.30
C VAL A 50 -62.57 90.59 -87.35
N ARG A 51 -63.09 89.35 -87.36
CA ARG A 51 -62.56 88.24 -86.56
C ARG A 51 -61.08 87.99 -86.85
N THR A 52 -60.68 87.91 -88.12
CA THR A 52 -59.28 87.67 -88.48
C THR A 52 -58.37 88.77 -87.93
N VAL A 53 -58.76 90.04 -88.03
CA VAL A 53 -57.98 91.17 -87.49
C VAL A 53 -57.83 91.06 -85.96
N LEU A 54 -58.93 90.81 -85.24
CA LEU A 54 -58.91 90.64 -83.78
C LEU A 54 -58.05 89.44 -83.34
N VAL A 55 -58.16 88.30 -84.05
CA VAL A 55 -57.37 87.10 -83.76
C VAL A 55 -55.88 87.35 -83.99
N THR A 56 -55.52 88.02 -85.08
CA THR A 56 -54.12 88.41 -85.36
C THR A 56 -53.60 89.32 -84.26
N ALA A 57 -54.35 90.36 -83.89
CA ALA A 57 -53.96 91.30 -82.83
C ALA A 57 -53.72 90.62 -81.47
N ARG A 58 -54.56 89.64 -81.10
CA ARG A 58 -54.35 88.82 -79.89
C ARG A 58 -53.13 87.92 -80.02
N THR A 59 -52.96 87.27 -81.17
CA THR A 59 -51.86 86.32 -81.40
C THR A 59 -50.51 87.04 -81.40
N ASP A 60 -50.45 88.28 -81.86
CA ASP A 60 -49.25 89.12 -81.77
C ASP A 60 -48.80 89.35 -80.32
N ILE A 61 -49.74 89.61 -79.40
CA ILE A 61 -49.43 89.72 -77.96
C ILE A 61 -48.87 88.39 -77.42
N GLN A 62 -49.50 87.26 -77.77
CA GLN A 62 -49.02 85.94 -77.35
C GLN A 62 -47.61 85.65 -77.87
N ASN A 63 -47.26 86.15 -79.06
CA ASN A 63 -45.91 86.03 -79.60
C ASN A 63 -44.89 86.92 -78.84
N GLN A 64 -45.29 88.13 -78.44
CA GLN A 64 -44.44 88.99 -77.58
C GLN A 64 -44.20 88.36 -76.20
N ASP A 65 -45.22 87.77 -75.59
CA ASP A 65 -45.09 87.04 -74.31
C ASP A 65 -44.06 85.90 -74.39
N LYS A 66 -44.14 85.06 -75.44
CA LYS A 66 -43.15 84.00 -75.70
C LYS A 66 -41.74 84.55 -75.90
N LEU A 67 -41.61 85.70 -76.57
CA LEU A 67 -40.32 86.35 -76.78
C LEU A 67 -39.72 86.84 -75.46
N ILE A 68 -40.52 87.47 -74.60
CA ILE A 68 -40.11 87.92 -73.25
C ILE A 68 -39.66 86.71 -72.43
N ALA A 69 -40.44 85.62 -72.40
CA ALA A 69 -40.08 84.39 -71.68
C ALA A 69 -38.75 83.81 -72.17
N SER A 70 -38.49 83.80 -73.48
CA SER A 70 -37.21 83.36 -74.04
C SER A 70 -36.05 84.25 -73.59
N LYS A 71 -36.24 85.57 -73.49
CA LYS A 71 -35.20 86.50 -73.02
C LYS A 71 -34.88 86.30 -71.53
N ILE A 72 -35.91 86.12 -70.69
CA ILE A 72 -35.73 85.81 -69.26
C ILE A 72 -34.96 84.49 -69.08
N LYS A 73 -35.30 83.46 -69.86
CA LYS A 73 -34.57 82.18 -69.83
C LYS A 73 -33.09 82.37 -70.13
N LYS A 74 -32.75 83.08 -71.22
CA LYS A 74 -31.35 83.39 -71.58
C LYS A 74 -30.63 84.17 -70.50
N PHE A 75 -31.31 85.14 -69.87
CA PHE A 75 -30.74 85.89 -68.75
C PHE A 75 -30.41 84.97 -67.57
N ARG A 76 -31.33 84.07 -67.18
CA ARG A 76 -31.10 83.09 -66.11
C ARG A 76 -29.93 82.15 -66.43
N GLU A 77 -29.84 81.68 -67.67
CA GLU A 77 -28.72 80.84 -68.12
C GLU A 77 -27.38 81.60 -68.05
N ALA A 78 -27.35 82.89 -68.40
CA ALA A 78 -26.16 83.71 -68.27
C ALA A 78 -25.75 83.90 -66.80
N VAL A 79 -26.72 84.16 -65.90
CA VAL A 79 -26.47 84.26 -64.46
C VAL A 79 -25.92 82.94 -63.90
N ALA A 80 -26.50 81.80 -64.29
CA ALA A 80 -26.03 80.49 -63.87
C ALA A 80 -24.58 80.23 -64.33
N ARG A 81 -24.26 80.56 -65.59
CA ARG A 81 -22.91 80.41 -66.14
C ARG A 81 -21.88 81.25 -65.40
N VAL A 82 -22.20 82.52 -65.09
CA VAL A 82 -21.31 83.36 -64.27
C VAL A 82 -21.13 82.74 -62.88
N GLY A 83 -22.18 82.19 -62.28
CA GLY A 83 -22.07 81.44 -61.02
C GLY A 83 -21.13 80.24 -61.11
N GLU A 84 -21.24 79.43 -62.17
CA GLU A 84 -20.36 78.30 -62.44
C GLU A 84 -18.91 78.74 -62.67
N GLU A 85 -18.68 79.82 -63.43
CA GLU A 85 -17.36 80.40 -63.64
C GLU A 85 -16.75 80.83 -62.29
N LEU A 86 -17.50 81.53 -61.44
CA LEU A 86 -17.03 81.94 -60.12
C LEU A 86 -16.72 80.74 -59.20
N ILE A 87 -17.56 79.69 -59.21
CA ILE A 87 -17.31 78.46 -58.46
C ILE A 87 -16.07 77.74 -58.99
N SER A 88 -15.87 77.71 -60.31
CA SER A 88 -14.73 77.04 -60.95
C SER A 88 -13.39 77.68 -60.57
N ILE A 89 -13.39 78.95 -60.13
CA ILE A 89 -12.20 79.61 -59.60
C ILE A 89 -11.78 78.98 -58.27
N THR A 90 -12.70 78.69 -57.36
CA THR A 90 -12.37 78.25 -56.00
C THR A 90 -12.38 76.73 -55.85
N LYS A 91 -13.23 76.02 -56.59
CA LYS A 91 -13.45 74.59 -56.42
C LYS A 91 -12.19 73.73 -56.57
N PRO A 92 -11.33 73.90 -57.59
CA PRO A 92 -10.11 73.12 -57.71
C PRO A 92 -9.12 73.33 -56.55
N HIS A 93 -9.08 74.53 -55.97
CA HIS A 93 -8.23 74.84 -54.82
C HIS A 93 -8.76 74.21 -53.54
N GLU A 94 -10.08 74.26 -53.32
CA GLU A 94 -10.76 73.53 -52.24
C GLU A 94 -10.48 72.03 -52.33
N ASP A 95 -10.70 71.42 -53.50
CA ASP A 95 -10.52 69.98 -53.70
C ASP A 95 -9.06 69.56 -53.48
N LYS A 96 -8.10 70.38 -53.92
CA LYS A 96 -6.67 70.16 -53.67
C LYS A 96 -6.35 70.25 -52.17
N GLN A 97 -6.87 71.25 -51.47
CA GLN A 97 -6.66 71.40 -50.04
C GLN A 97 -7.29 70.25 -49.26
N GLN A 98 -8.50 69.83 -49.63
CA GLN A 98 -9.20 68.73 -48.98
C GLN A 98 -8.47 67.39 -49.17
N SER A 99 -7.88 67.18 -50.35
CA SER A 99 -7.06 65.99 -50.62
C SER A 99 -5.78 65.96 -49.79
N GLU A 100 -5.10 67.11 -49.63
CA GLU A 100 -3.89 67.19 -48.79
C GLU A 100 -4.22 67.02 -47.29
N VAL A 101 -5.34 67.58 -46.82
CA VAL A 101 -5.82 67.37 -45.45
C VAL A 101 -6.06 65.89 -45.19
N LYS A 102 -6.80 65.21 -46.07
CA LYS A 102 -7.05 63.76 -45.95
C LYS A 102 -5.75 62.95 -45.91
N ARG A 103 -4.81 63.23 -46.83
CA ARG A 103 -3.51 62.59 -46.86
C ARG A 103 -2.75 62.76 -45.53
N TRP A 104 -2.78 63.96 -44.96
CA TRP A 104 -2.09 64.23 -43.69
C TRP A 104 -2.77 63.56 -42.49
N GLU A 105 -4.09 63.52 -42.47
CA GLU A 105 -4.87 62.78 -41.46
C GLU A 105 -4.56 61.27 -41.50
N GLU A 106 -4.45 60.69 -42.70
CA GLU A 106 -4.04 59.29 -42.87
C GLU A 106 -2.62 59.04 -42.34
N ILE A 107 -1.66 59.92 -42.63
CA ILE A 107 -0.29 59.82 -42.10
C ILE A 107 -0.31 59.93 -40.57
N LYS A 108 -1.08 60.87 -40.01
CA LYS A 108 -1.17 61.06 -38.55
C LYS A 108 -1.78 59.87 -37.84
N GLU A 109 -2.80 59.24 -38.44
CA GLU A 109 -3.39 58.03 -37.89
C GLU A 109 -2.40 56.86 -37.98
N GLN A 110 -1.66 56.70 -39.10
CA GLN A 110 -0.60 55.70 -39.20
C GLN A 110 0.51 55.90 -38.15
N GLU A 111 0.97 57.14 -37.93
CA GLU A 111 1.94 57.46 -36.87
C GLU A 111 1.41 57.09 -35.47
N LYS A 112 0.12 57.31 -35.22
CA LYS A 112 -0.51 56.96 -33.95
C LYS A 112 -0.58 55.44 -33.77
N GLN A 113 -1.01 54.71 -34.79
CA GLN A 113 -1.04 53.24 -34.77
C GLN A 113 0.36 52.65 -34.60
N GLU A 114 1.36 53.20 -35.28
CA GLU A 114 2.75 52.76 -35.14
C GLU A 114 3.30 53.00 -33.73
N LYS A 115 2.98 54.14 -33.10
CA LYS A 115 3.35 54.40 -31.70
C LYS A 115 2.71 53.40 -30.75
N ILE A 116 1.44 53.06 -30.96
CA ILE A 116 0.75 52.04 -30.17
C ILE A 116 1.43 50.69 -30.35
N ARG A 117 1.74 50.30 -31.60
CA ARG A 117 2.42 49.04 -31.92
C ARG A 117 3.80 48.95 -31.27
N LEU A 118 4.63 50.01 -31.36
CA LEU A 118 5.95 50.05 -30.75
C LEU A 118 5.89 49.95 -29.23
N GLU A 119 4.90 50.58 -28.61
CA GLU A 119 4.67 50.50 -27.17
C GLU A 119 4.19 49.10 -26.74
N GLU A 120 3.31 48.46 -27.51
CA GLU A 120 2.91 47.07 -27.28
C GLU A 120 4.10 46.11 -27.45
N GLU A 121 4.91 46.29 -28.49
CA GLU A 121 6.13 45.51 -28.72
C GLU A 121 7.14 45.69 -27.57
N ARG A 122 7.28 46.90 -27.02
CA ARG A 122 8.11 47.16 -25.82
C ARG A 122 7.59 46.33 -24.64
N LYS A 123 6.29 46.41 -24.35
CA LYS A 123 5.65 45.66 -23.25
C LYS A 123 5.83 44.15 -23.39
N VAL A 124 5.63 43.61 -24.59
CA VAL A 124 5.83 42.19 -24.88
C VAL A 124 7.28 41.79 -24.64
N LYS A 125 8.26 42.56 -25.14
CA LYS A 125 9.69 42.28 -24.93
C LYS A 125 10.06 42.22 -23.44
N ILE A 126 9.52 43.13 -22.63
CA ILE A 126 9.76 43.14 -21.18
C ILE A 126 9.17 41.89 -20.52
N LYS A 127 7.92 41.55 -20.84
CA LYS A 127 7.26 40.34 -20.32
C LYS A 127 7.99 39.06 -20.72
N ASP A 128 8.41 38.96 -21.99
CA ASP A 128 9.17 37.82 -22.49
C ASP A 128 10.51 37.68 -21.77
N ALA A 129 11.19 38.79 -21.46
CA ALA A 129 12.42 38.79 -20.68
C ALA A 129 12.19 38.28 -19.25
N ILE A 130 11.12 38.75 -18.58
CA ILE A 130 10.71 38.26 -17.26
C ILE A 130 10.44 36.75 -17.29
N ASP A 131 9.63 36.29 -18.25
CA ASP A 131 9.26 34.89 -18.38
C ASP A 131 10.47 34.01 -18.75
N LEU A 132 11.42 34.51 -19.53
CA LEU A 132 12.66 33.81 -19.85
C LEU A 132 13.52 33.60 -18.59
N ILE A 133 13.69 34.64 -17.78
CA ILE A 133 14.39 34.54 -16.49
C ILE A 133 13.68 33.52 -15.60
N TYR A 134 12.36 33.64 -15.46
CA TYR A 134 11.55 32.73 -14.64
C TYR A 134 11.72 31.27 -15.10
N LYS A 135 11.57 30.98 -16.40
CA LYS A 135 11.70 29.62 -16.94
C LYS A 135 13.10 29.05 -16.74
N LYS A 136 14.14 29.86 -16.96
CA LYS A 136 15.54 29.44 -16.77
C LYS A 136 15.79 29.04 -15.31
N GLU A 137 15.35 29.85 -14.36
CA GLU A 137 15.55 29.57 -12.94
C GLU A 137 14.67 28.42 -12.45
N LEU A 138 13.44 28.30 -12.96
CA LEU A 138 12.57 27.15 -12.70
C LEU A 138 13.22 25.84 -13.14
N GLN A 139 13.83 25.83 -14.33
CA GLN A 139 14.54 24.65 -14.83
C GLN A 139 15.69 24.25 -13.90
N LYS A 140 16.44 25.22 -13.35
CA LYS A 140 17.48 24.91 -12.35
C LYS A 140 16.92 24.25 -11.10
N ILE A 141 15.74 24.68 -10.63
CA ILE A 141 15.03 24.06 -9.49
C ILE A 141 14.61 22.63 -9.84
N GLU A 142 14.08 22.40 -11.04
CA GLU A 142 13.60 21.08 -11.48
C GLU A 142 14.74 20.06 -11.50
N THR A 143 15.90 20.45 -12.02
CA THR A 143 17.11 19.62 -12.11
C THR A 143 18.00 19.66 -10.86
N LEU A 144 17.53 20.28 -9.76
CA LEU A 144 18.30 20.44 -8.54
C LEU A 144 18.60 19.09 -7.88
N LEU A 145 19.84 18.94 -7.40
CA LEU A 145 20.32 17.80 -6.62
C LEU A 145 20.64 18.26 -5.19
N PHE A 146 20.69 17.34 -4.24
CA PHE A 146 20.91 17.67 -2.83
C PHE A 146 22.24 18.43 -2.61
N GLU A 147 23.29 18.00 -3.30
CA GLU A 147 24.64 18.55 -3.20
C GLU A 147 24.74 19.98 -3.74
N THR A 148 23.83 20.37 -4.64
CA THR A 148 23.88 21.66 -5.35
C THR A 148 22.91 22.71 -4.79
N ILE A 149 22.16 22.39 -3.73
CA ILE A 149 21.21 23.29 -3.06
C ILE A 149 21.89 24.61 -2.67
N ASP A 150 23.00 24.54 -1.94
CA ASP A 150 23.66 25.74 -1.42
C ASP A 150 24.34 26.55 -2.53
N THR A 151 24.85 25.87 -3.57
CA THR A 151 25.40 26.55 -4.75
C THR A 151 24.32 27.37 -5.46
N LEU A 152 23.11 26.83 -5.63
CA LEU A 152 22.01 27.55 -6.26
C LEU A 152 21.55 28.74 -5.40
N LYS A 153 21.52 28.61 -4.07
CA LYS A 153 21.22 29.74 -3.16
C LYS A 153 22.19 30.90 -3.35
N ILE A 154 23.48 30.59 -3.39
CA ILE A 154 24.54 31.59 -3.59
C ILE A 154 24.39 32.25 -4.98
N ASP A 155 24.14 31.47 -6.03
CA ASP A 155 23.88 31.99 -7.38
C ASP A 155 22.69 32.97 -7.38
N TRP A 156 21.60 32.64 -6.70
CA TRP A 156 20.43 33.51 -6.61
C TRP A 156 20.69 34.80 -5.84
N GLU A 157 21.38 34.74 -4.70
CA GLU A 157 21.75 35.93 -3.92
C GLU A 157 22.69 36.87 -4.68
N GLN A 158 23.58 36.31 -5.51
CA GLN A 158 24.55 37.08 -6.27
C GLN A 158 24.00 37.61 -7.60
N ASN A 159 23.08 36.87 -8.22
CA ASN A 159 22.59 37.19 -9.57
C ASN A 159 21.10 37.52 -9.56
N LEU A 160 20.23 36.56 -9.26
CA LEU A 160 18.77 36.70 -9.42
C LEU A 160 18.20 37.86 -8.57
N PHE A 161 18.55 37.93 -7.28
CA PHE A 161 18.02 38.95 -6.37
C PHE A 161 18.69 40.33 -6.53
N LYS A 162 19.79 40.40 -7.27
CA LYS A 162 20.43 41.68 -7.65
C LYS A 162 20.01 42.19 -9.02
N THR A 163 19.08 41.50 -9.69
CA THR A 163 18.50 41.95 -10.95
C THR A 163 17.90 43.35 -10.77
N ASN A 164 18.33 44.30 -11.61
CA ASN A 164 17.82 45.66 -11.55
C ASN A 164 16.33 45.69 -11.93
N LEU A 165 15.44 46.00 -10.99
CA LEU A 165 13.99 46.03 -11.21
C LEU A 165 13.57 47.10 -12.23
N SER A 166 14.26 48.25 -12.24
CA SER A 166 13.92 49.37 -13.13
C SER A 166 13.99 49.04 -14.63
N GLN A 167 14.66 47.95 -15.02
CA GLN A 167 14.67 47.48 -16.41
C GLN A 167 13.31 46.92 -16.87
N PHE A 168 12.41 46.61 -15.93
CA PHE A 168 11.10 46.05 -16.19
C PHE A 168 9.97 47.09 -16.17
N GLU A 169 10.29 48.36 -15.88
CA GLU A 169 9.36 49.49 -15.96
C GLU A 169 8.03 49.23 -15.23
N GLU A 170 6.89 49.21 -15.92
CA GLU A 170 5.59 48.97 -15.28
C GLU A 170 5.37 47.52 -14.80
N PHE A 171 6.25 46.58 -15.18
CA PHE A 171 6.16 45.15 -14.87
C PHE A 171 7.08 44.71 -13.72
N GLU A 172 7.57 45.66 -12.92
CA GLU A 172 8.34 45.37 -11.70
C GLU A 172 7.59 44.44 -10.73
N LEU A 173 6.28 44.65 -10.60
CA LEU A 173 5.43 43.81 -9.74
C LEU A 173 5.29 42.39 -10.31
N ASP A 174 5.08 42.25 -11.62
CA ASP A 174 5.01 40.95 -12.30
C ASP A 174 6.30 40.13 -12.06
N PHE A 175 7.47 40.77 -12.19
CA PHE A 175 8.74 40.10 -11.89
C PHE A 175 8.85 39.71 -10.41
N THR A 176 8.41 40.58 -9.50
CA THR A 176 8.42 40.31 -8.05
C THR A 176 7.52 39.12 -7.70
N GLU A 177 6.35 39.00 -8.32
CA GLU A 177 5.45 37.85 -8.15
C GLU A 177 6.13 36.55 -8.64
N LYS A 178 6.79 36.59 -9.80
CA LYS A 178 7.57 35.44 -10.31
C LYS A 178 8.70 35.04 -9.36
N LEU A 179 9.39 36.00 -8.74
CA LEU A 179 10.42 35.70 -7.73
C LEU A 179 9.83 35.01 -6.50
N ILE A 180 8.65 35.42 -6.03
CA ILE A 180 7.95 34.77 -4.92
C ILE A 180 7.60 33.32 -5.28
N LEU A 181 7.09 33.10 -6.49
CA LEU A 181 6.79 31.75 -6.99
C LEU A 181 8.05 30.87 -7.02
N LEU A 182 9.16 31.38 -7.54
CA LEU A 182 10.45 30.66 -7.56
C LEU A 182 10.92 30.32 -6.14
N LYS A 183 10.84 31.25 -5.20
CA LYS A 183 11.20 31.01 -3.79
C LYS A 183 10.38 29.88 -3.18
N ASN A 184 9.06 29.88 -3.41
CA ASN A 184 8.17 28.84 -2.89
C ASN A 184 8.47 27.46 -3.53
N GLN A 185 8.67 27.42 -4.84
CA GLN A 185 9.01 26.18 -5.56
C GLN A 185 10.36 25.63 -5.13
N PHE A 186 11.36 26.50 -4.96
CA PHE A 186 12.67 26.13 -4.46
C PHE A 186 12.61 25.60 -3.03
N ALA A 187 11.91 26.29 -2.11
CA ALA A 187 11.77 25.84 -0.73
C ALA A 187 11.11 24.46 -0.63
N SER A 188 10.07 24.21 -1.43
CA SER A 188 9.41 22.90 -1.51
C SER A 188 10.37 21.82 -2.04
N LYS A 189 11.11 22.10 -3.12
CA LYS A 189 12.08 21.16 -3.69
C LYS A 189 13.23 20.87 -2.73
N GLU A 190 13.75 21.89 -2.06
CA GLU A 190 14.80 21.77 -1.04
C GLU A 190 14.35 20.83 0.08
N GLN A 191 13.13 21.04 0.61
CA GLN A 191 12.58 20.17 1.65
C GLN A 191 12.52 18.71 1.20
N VAL A 192 11.96 18.45 0.01
CA VAL A 192 11.86 17.08 -0.54
C VAL A 192 13.24 16.42 -0.70
N LEU A 193 14.24 17.18 -1.16
CA LEU A 193 15.60 16.66 -1.31
C LEU A 193 16.25 16.36 0.05
N ARG A 194 16.04 17.22 1.05
CA ARG A 194 16.54 17.00 2.43
C ARG A 194 15.91 15.77 3.07
N GLU A 195 14.59 15.61 2.96
CA GLU A 195 13.87 14.43 3.47
C GLU A 195 14.36 13.14 2.78
N LYS A 196 14.58 13.17 1.47
CA LYS A 196 15.12 12.01 0.73
C LYS A 196 16.54 11.64 1.17
N GLU A 197 17.38 12.64 1.42
CA GLU A 197 18.74 12.39 1.88
C GLU A 197 18.75 11.83 3.31
N GLU A 198 17.90 12.36 4.20
CA GLU A 198 17.73 11.82 5.55
C GLU A 198 17.26 10.35 5.52
N GLN A 199 16.29 10.03 4.66
CA GLN A 199 15.84 8.64 4.45
C GLN A 199 16.96 7.74 3.91
N ARG A 200 17.83 8.25 3.03
CA ARG A 200 18.98 7.50 2.51
C ARG A 200 19.96 7.17 3.64
N LEU A 201 20.31 8.17 4.46
CA LEU A 201 21.21 8.01 5.60
C LEU A 201 20.64 7.05 6.65
N GLU A 202 19.35 7.17 6.98
CA GLU A 202 18.67 6.27 7.90
C GLU A 202 18.63 4.83 7.35
N SER A 203 18.37 4.67 6.05
CA SER A 203 18.38 3.35 5.40
C SER A 203 19.77 2.71 5.41
N GLU A 204 20.83 3.51 5.21
CA GLU A 204 22.21 3.04 5.32
C GLU A 204 22.56 2.65 6.76
N PHE A 205 22.14 3.43 7.75
CA PHE A 205 22.30 3.13 9.16
C PHE A 205 21.61 1.81 9.55
N LEU A 206 20.33 1.65 9.18
CA LEU A 206 19.55 0.44 9.44
C LEU A 206 20.16 -0.80 8.77
N LYS A 207 20.70 -0.67 7.55
CA LYS A 207 21.41 -1.76 6.87
C LYS A 207 22.69 -2.14 7.62
N ALA A 208 23.49 -1.16 8.03
CA ALA A 208 24.72 -1.40 8.79
C ALA A 208 24.42 -2.04 10.16
N GLU A 209 23.34 -1.63 10.83
CA GLU A 209 22.90 -2.21 12.10
C GLU A 209 22.39 -3.65 11.92
N ARG A 210 21.57 -3.91 10.90
CA ARG A 210 21.12 -5.27 10.56
C ARG A 210 22.29 -6.22 10.26
N GLU A 211 23.30 -5.73 9.55
CA GLU A 211 24.49 -6.52 9.25
C GLU A 211 25.30 -6.85 10.50
N LYS A 212 25.44 -5.91 11.44
CA LYS A 212 26.07 -6.19 12.75
C LYS A 212 25.30 -7.23 13.54
N ILE A 213 23.97 -7.10 13.64
CA ILE A 213 23.12 -8.08 14.33
C ILE A 213 23.24 -9.45 13.68
N ARG A 214 23.28 -9.52 12.35
CA ARG A 214 23.48 -10.78 11.61
C ARG A 214 24.82 -11.41 11.95
N GLN A 215 25.91 -10.64 11.93
CA GLN A 215 27.24 -11.12 12.30
C GLN A 215 27.30 -11.61 13.76
N GLU A 216 26.65 -10.90 14.68
CA GLU A 216 26.53 -11.32 16.07
C GLU A 216 25.76 -12.64 16.21
N LEU A 217 24.62 -12.77 15.54
CA LEU A 217 23.81 -14.00 15.51
C LEU A 217 24.59 -15.18 14.92
N GLU A 218 25.33 -14.97 13.82
CA GLU A 218 26.19 -15.98 13.22
C GLU A 218 27.32 -16.39 14.18
N SER A 219 27.94 -15.43 14.89
CA SER A 219 28.97 -15.72 15.89
C SER A 219 28.43 -16.48 17.11
N LEU A 220 27.21 -16.16 17.55
CA LEU A 220 26.53 -16.85 18.65
C LEU A 220 26.11 -18.25 18.23
N ALA A 221 25.60 -18.42 17.02
CA ALA A 221 25.27 -19.73 16.45
C ALA A 221 26.54 -20.60 16.36
N PHE A 222 27.66 -20.05 15.89
CA PHE A 222 28.94 -20.76 15.85
C PHE A 222 29.43 -21.16 17.25
N LYS A 223 29.36 -20.25 18.24
CA LYS A 223 29.71 -20.57 19.64
C LYS A 223 28.81 -21.63 20.24
N LYS A 224 27.49 -21.57 19.98
CA LYS A 224 26.53 -22.58 20.43
C LYS A 224 26.80 -23.93 19.79
N ALA A 225 27.01 -23.99 18.48
CA ALA A 225 27.36 -25.22 17.77
C ALA A 225 28.64 -25.84 18.34
N ARG A 226 29.69 -25.04 18.58
CA ARG A 226 30.93 -25.52 19.18
C ARG A 226 30.74 -26.04 20.61
N HIS A 227 29.92 -25.34 21.41
CA HIS A 227 29.61 -25.79 22.77
C HIS A 227 28.77 -27.07 22.76
N GLU A 228 27.84 -27.22 21.82
CA GLU A 228 27.04 -28.42 21.64
C GLU A 228 27.89 -29.62 21.18
N GLU A 229 28.83 -29.41 20.25
CA GLU A 229 29.84 -30.41 19.88
C GLU A 229 30.72 -30.81 21.07
N GLU A 230 31.16 -29.86 21.89
CA GLU A 230 31.94 -30.16 23.11
C GLU A 230 31.11 -30.93 24.15
N LEU A 231 29.83 -30.59 24.31
CA LEU A 231 28.91 -31.29 25.20
C LEU A 231 28.69 -32.73 24.72
N GLN A 232 28.45 -32.93 23.43
CA GLN A 232 28.31 -34.25 22.82
C GLN A 232 29.60 -35.07 22.95
N ALA A 233 30.77 -34.46 22.76
CA ALA A 233 32.05 -35.14 22.96
C ALA A 233 32.25 -35.58 24.41
N LYS A 234 31.95 -34.71 25.39
CA LYS A 234 32.00 -35.05 26.82
C LYS A 234 30.99 -36.13 27.20
N GLU A 235 29.79 -36.10 26.61
CA GLU A 235 28.78 -37.13 26.85
C GLU A 235 29.21 -38.48 26.29
N GLN A 236 29.82 -38.51 25.09
CA GLN A 236 30.41 -39.73 24.52
C GLN A 236 31.58 -40.25 25.36
N GLU A 237 32.43 -39.37 25.88
CA GLU A 237 33.54 -39.74 26.76
C GLU A 237 33.02 -40.29 28.10
N ALA A 238 32.04 -39.62 28.72
CA ALA A 238 31.39 -40.10 29.94
C ALA A 238 30.68 -41.44 29.71
N LYS A 239 30.06 -41.65 28.55
CA LYS A 239 29.46 -42.93 28.19
C LYS A 239 30.51 -44.04 28.07
N LYS A 240 31.65 -43.79 27.41
CA LYS A 240 32.78 -44.72 27.35
C LYS A 240 33.34 -45.05 28.74
N ILE A 241 33.44 -44.06 29.63
CA ILE A 241 33.91 -44.27 31.00
C ILE A 241 32.91 -45.14 31.78
N ARG A 242 31.60 -44.87 31.68
CA ARG A 242 30.56 -45.69 32.31
C ARG A 242 30.55 -47.13 31.79
N GLU A 243 30.65 -47.31 30.47
CA GLU A 243 30.72 -48.65 29.86
C GLU A 243 31.97 -49.40 30.35
N ALA A 244 33.14 -48.75 30.42
CA ALA A 244 34.36 -49.35 30.96
C ALA A 244 34.28 -49.65 32.47
N GLU A 245 33.60 -48.80 33.25
CA GLU A 245 33.38 -49.00 34.68
C GLU A 245 32.39 -50.14 34.94
N GLU A 246 31.29 -50.23 34.18
CA GLU A 246 30.36 -51.36 34.21
C GLU A 246 31.04 -52.67 33.83
N GLU A 247 31.93 -52.65 32.84
CA GLU A 247 32.68 -53.83 32.42
C GLU A 247 33.71 -54.27 33.48
N ARG A 248 34.38 -53.32 34.15
CA ARG A 248 35.21 -53.61 35.34
C ARG A 248 34.39 -54.19 36.49
N LEU A 249 33.24 -53.60 36.81
CA LEU A 249 32.33 -54.11 37.84
C LEU A 249 31.81 -55.51 37.49
N ARG A 250 31.59 -55.81 36.21
CA ARG A 250 31.21 -57.14 35.75
C ARG A 250 32.34 -58.15 35.92
N GLN A 251 33.58 -57.77 35.61
CA GLN A 251 34.76 -58.58 35.86
C GLN A 251 34.98 -58.84 37.35
N GLU A 252 34.89 -57.81 38.20
CA GLU A 252 34.98 -57.97 39.67
C GLU A 252 33.88 -58.88 40.22
N ARG A 253 32.63 -58.75 39.74
CA ARG A 253 31.54 -59.66 40.13
C ARG A 253 31.83 -61.10 39.74
N GLN A 254 32.41 -61.32 38.57
CA GLN A 254 32.78 -62.65 38.09
C GLN A 254 33.95 -63.24 38.88
N GLU A 255 34.94 -62.42 39.27
CA GLU A 255 36.02 -62.83 40.18
C GLU A 255 35.50 -63.17 41.58
N ILE A 256 34.61 -62.35 42.14
CA ILE A 256 33.95 -62.62 43.42
C ILE A 256 33.14 -63.92 43.35
N GLU A 257 32.43 -64.17 42.26
CA GLU A 257 31.64 -65.40 42.07
C GLU A 257 32.54 -66.64 41.94
N ASN A 258 33.67 -66.52 41.22
CA ASN A 258 34.68 -67.57 41.13
C ASN A 258 35.36 -67.84 42.48
N GLU A 259 35.69 -66.81 43.25
CA GLU A 259 36.28 -66.93 44.59
C GLU A 259 35.25 -67.55 45.56
N LYS A 260 33.97 -67.20 45.43
CA LYS A 260 32.88 -67.80 46.21
C LYS A 260 32.70 -69.28 45.88
N MET A 261 32.81 -69.68 44.61
CA MET A 261 32.85 -71.10 44.22
C MET A 261 34.07 -71.82 44.78
N ARG A 262 35.24 -71.18 44.78
CA ARG A 262 36.46 -71.76 45.38
C ARG A 262 36.30 -71.99 46.88
N LEU A 263 35.76 -71.01 47.60
CA LEU A 263 35.48 -71.12 49.04
C LEU A 263 34.42 -72.19 49.33
N ALA A 264 33.37 -72.30 48.51
CA ALA A 264 32.38 -73.38 48.64
C ALA A 264 33.00 -74.78 48.46
N ASN A 265 33.94 -74.93 47.52
CA ASN A 265 34.67 -76.19 47.33
C ASN A 265 35.60 -76.51 48.51
N ILE A 266 36.27 -75.50 49.09
CA ILE A 266 37.12 -75.69 50.28
C ILE A 266 36.27 -76.08 51.50
N GLU A 267 35.09 -75.46 51.70
CA GLU A 267 34.19 -75.79 52.81
C GLU A 267 33.59 -77.19 52.63
N ALA A 268 33.23 -77.57 51.39
CA ALA A 268 32.77 -78.93 51.08
C ALA A 268 33.85 -79.99 51.38
N ASP A 269 35.10 -79.73 51.03
CA ASP A 269 36.24 -80.59 51.37
C ASP A 269 36.48 -80.68 52.88
N ARG A 270 36.25 -79.58 53.62
CA ARG A 270 36.37 -79.55 55.09
C ARG A 270 35.26 -80.36 55.76
N ILE A 271 34.03 -80.27 55.26
CA ILE A 271 32.88 -81.05 55.74
C ILE A 271 33.12 -82.54 55.46
N ALA A 272 33.57 -82.91 54.25
CA ALA A 272 33.88 -84.29 53.91
C ALA A 272 34.99 -84.89 54.79
N LYS A 273 36.04 -84.13 55.09
CA LYS A 273 37.10 -84.56 56.03
C LYS A 273 36.62 -84.67 57.47
N ALA A 274 35.71 -83.79 57.92
CA ALA A 274 35.14 -83.86 59.26
C ALA A 274 34.18 -85.06 59.42
N GLU A 275 33.41 -85.40 58.39
CA GLU A 275 32.52 -86.57 58.39
C GLU A 275 33.29 -87.89 58.34
N ALA A 276 34.39 -87.97 57.57
CA ALA A 276 35.27 -89.14 57.56
C ALA A 276 35.90 -89.41 58.95
N LEU A 277 36.36 -88.35 59.63
CA LEU A 277 36.99 -88.46 60.95
C LEU A 277 35.98 -88.85 62.04
N ARG A 278 34.72 -88.42 61.90
CA ARG A 278 33.63 -88.78 62.82
C ARG A 278 33.18 -90.23 62.65
N LYS A 279 33.31 -90.79 61.45
CA LYS A 279 32.99 -92.19 61.15
C LYS A 279 34.06 -93.15 61.69
N GLU A 280 35.34 -92.79 61.58
CA GLU A 280 36.45 -93.57 62.19
C GLU A 280 36.39 -93.60 63.73
N LEU A 281 36.02 -92.48 64.37
CA LEU A 281 35.87 -92.43 65.83
C LEU A 281 34.69 -93.28 66.36
N LEU A 282 33.61 -93.40 65.59
CA LEU A 282 32.43 -94.19 65.96
C LEU A 282 32.67 -95.70 65.78
N GLU A 283 33.41 -96.10 64.75
CA GLU A 283 33.80 -97.51 64.52
C GLU A 283 34.85 -97.98 65.54
N ALA A 284 35.74 -97.10 66.02
CA ALA A 284 36.68 -97.39 67.09
C ALA A 284 36.02 -97.54 68.48
N GLU A 285 34.95 -96.80 68.77
CA GLU A 285 34.22 -96.89 70.05
C GLU A 285 33.35 -98.17 70.13
N GLN A 286 32.76 -98.60 69.01
CA GLN A 286 31.95 -99.83 68.95
C GLN A 286 32.81 -101.11 69.06
N ALA A 287 34.01 -101.13 68.47
CA ALA A 287 34.95 -102.25 68.60
C ALA A 287 35.55 -102.40 70.02
N ALA A 288 35.60 -101.33 70.81
CA ALA A 288 36.08 -101.36 72.19
C ALA A 288 35.01 -101.85 73.20
N LYS A 289 33.72 -101.63 72.92
CA LYS A 289 32.60 -102.12 73.75
C LYS A 289 32.34 -103.62 73.58
N GLU A 290 32.47 -104.17 72.37
CA GLU A 290 32.26 -105.61 72.12
C GLU A 290 33.35 -106.51 72.74
N LYS A 291 34.61 -106.05 72.86
CA LYS A 291 35.69 -106.82 73.50
C LYS A 291 35.60 -106.90 75.03
N ALA A 292 34.98 -105.92 75.69
CA ALA A 292 34.84 -105.88 77.13
C ALA A 292 33.65 -106.71 77.64
N GLU A 293 32.61 -106.90 76.82
CA GLU A 293 31.39 -107.63 77.20
C GLU A 293 31.52 -109.17 77.05
N THR A 294 32.44 -109.64 76.19
CA THR A 294 32.72 -111.08 76.00
C THR A 294 33.62 -111.70 77.06
N GLU A 295 34.50 -110.93 77.73
CA GLU A 295 35.38 -111.45 78.80
C GLU A 295 34.72 -111.46 80.19
N ALA A 296 33.68 -110.64 80.42
CA ALA A 296 32.93 -110.62 81.68
C ALA A 296 31.89 -111.76 81.77
N ARG A 297 31.22 -112.12 80.66
CA ARG A 297 30.21 -113.19 80.64
C ARG A 297 30.79 -114.61 80.77
N ALA A 298 32.08 -114.83 80.48
CA ALA A 298 32.74 -116.13 80.63
C ALA A 298 33.19 -116.46 82.07
N LYS A 299 33.25 -115.48 82.98
CA LYS A 299 33.66 -115.68 84.39
C LYS A 299 32.47 -115.81 85.36
N GLU A 300 31.29 -115.29 85.01
CA GLU A 300 30.08 -115.37 85.85
C GLU A 300 29.27 -116.67 85.69
N GLU A 301 29.46 -117.44 84.61
CA GLU A 301 28.67 -118.64 84.30
C GLU A 301 29.24 -119.93 84.91
N VAL A 302 30.50 -119.93 85.38
CA VAL A 302 31.16 -121.08 86.04
C VAL A 302 30.87 -121.13 87.55
N GLU A 303 30.63 -119.99 88.21
CA GLU A 303 30.28 -119.94 89.65
C GLU A 303 28.78 -120.19 89.91
N ARG A 304 27.89 -119.99 88.92
CA ARG A 304 26.43 -120.11 89.08
C ARG A 304 25.91 -121.56 89.02
N LEU A 305 26.70 -122.51 88.49
CA LEU A 305 26.31 -123.93 88.34
C LEU A 305 26.65 -124.83 89.55
N GLN A 306 27.37 -124.35 90.57
CA GLN A 306 27.70 -125.13 91.78
C GLN A 306 26.83 -124.80 93.01
N VAL A 307 26.10 -123.68 93.02
CA VAL A 307 25.28 -123.21 94.17
C VAL A 307 23.81 -123.69 94.10
N LEU A 308 23.34 -124.16 92.94
CA LEU A 308 21.93 -124.53 92.66
C LEU A 308 21.52 -125.99 92.97
N LYS A 309 22.18 -126.68 93.90
CA LYS A 309 21.83 -128.06 94.32
C LYS A 309 20.77 -128.21 95.44
N PRO A 310 20.62 -127.32 96.45
CA PRO A 310 19.67 -127.55 97.54
C PRO A 310 18.27 -126.93 97.34
N GLU A 311 18.09 -126.00 96.40
CA GLU A 311 16.81 -125.28 96.22
C GLU A 311 15.84 -125.97 95.23
N LYS A 312 16.31 -126.97 94.47
CA LYS A 312 15.46 -127.76 93.57
C LYS A 312 14.52 -128.74 94.28
N GLU A 313 14.81 -129.18 95.50
CA GLU A 313 13.94 -130.11 96.26
C GLU A 313 12.78 -129.39 96.97
N LYS A 314 12.95 -128.14 97.41
CA LYS A 314 11.87 -127.38 98.10
C LYS A 314 10.78 -126.87 97.15
N ILE A 315 11.07 -126.72 95.87
CA ILE A 315 10.10 -126.32 94.85
C ILE A 315 9.22 -127.51 94.44
N ILE A 316 9.71 -128.75 94.59
CA ILE A 316 8.95 -129.97 94.30
C ILE A 316 7.88 -130.22 95.40
N ASP A 317 8.21 -130.02 96.69
CA ASP A 317 7.23 -130.19 97.80
C ASP A 317 6.17 -129.09 97.88
N TYR A 318 6.48 -127.85 97.46
CA TYR A 318 5.49 -126.76 97.44
C TYR A 318 4.43 -126.97 96.34
N LEU A 319 4.82 -127.56 95.21
CA LEU A 319 3.92 -127.84 94.07
C LEU A 319 2.92 -128.98 94.36
N GLU A 320 3.12 -129.83 95.37
CA GLU A 320 2.12 -130.82 95.82
C GLU A 320 1.04 -130.23 96.76
N SER A 321 1.27 -129.05 97.36
CA SER A 321 0.37 -128.46 98.37
C SER A 321 -0.74 -127.55 97.82
N ILE A 322 -0.67 -127.14 96.55
CA ILE A 322 -1.66 -126.27 95.90
C ILE A 322 -2.61 -127.11 95.04
N LYS A 323 -3.39 -127.96 95.73
CA LYS A 323 -4.68 -128.46 95.24
C LYS A 323 -5.80 -127.57 95.76
N GLY A 324 -6.36 -126.78 94.85
CA GLY A 324 -7.72 -126.21 94.93
C GLY A 324 -7.82 -124.89 95.73
N SER A 325 -8.58 -123.89 95.32
CA SER A 325 -9.86 -123.99 94.62
C SER A 325 -10.20 -122.66 93.92
N ILE A 326 -10.31 -122.67 92.59
CA ILE A 326 -11.06 -121.67 91.82
C ILE A 326 -12.33 -122.37 91.36
N THR A 327 -13.46 -122.08 92.00
CA THR A 327 -14.78 -122.58 91.59
C THR A 327 -15.35 -121.68 90.49
N LEU A 328 -15.51 -122.27 89.31
CA LEU A 328 -16.20 -121.71 88.14
C LEU A 328 -17.70 -121.45 88.42
N PRO A 329 -18.33 -120.50 87.70
CA PRO A 329 -19.76 -120.23 87.80
C PRO A 329 -20.61 -121.44 87.37
N LEU A 330 -21.75 -121.65 88.05
CA LEU A 330 -22.65 -122.77 87.82
C LEU A 330 -23.42 -122.58 86.50
N ILE A 331 -23.13 -123.43 85.51
CA ILE A 331 -23.76 -123.39 84.17
C ILE A 331 -24.58 -124.68 84.00
N GLN A 332 -25.89 -124.54 83.76
CA GLN A 332 -26.82 -125.67 83.56
C GLN A 332 -26.95 -126.13 82.10
N ASP A 333 -26.41 -125.37 81.13
CA ASP A 333 -26.48 -125.67 79.69
C ASP A 333 -25.10 -126.06 79.12
N GLU A 334 -25.04 -127.18 78.39
CA GLU A 334 -23.80 -127.76 77.83
C GLU A 334 -23.06 -126.85 76.85
N SER A 335 -23.77 -125.99 76.12
CA SER A 335 -23.17 -125.14 75.08
C SER A 335 -22.24 -124.07 75.66
N LEU A 336 -22.69 -123.39 76.72
CA LEU A 336 -21.93 -122.34 77.41
C LEU A 336 -20.71 -122.87 78.16
N LYS A 337 -20.82 -124.09 78.69
CA LYS A 337 -19.70 -124.78 79.34
C LYS A 337 -18.54 -125.01 78.37
N LYS A 338 -18.85 -125.27 77.10
CA LYS A 338 -17.88 -125.50 76.03
C LYS A 338 -17.05 -124.25 75.68
N ASN A 339 -17.69 -123.09 75.66
CA ASN A 339 -17.01 -121.81 75.32
C ASN A 339 -16.05 -121.36 76.44
N LEU A 340 -16.44 -121.53 77.70
CA LEU A 340 -15.60 -121.19 78.85
C LEU A 340 -14.35 -122.08 78.94
N GLN A 341 -14.45 -123.36 78.56
CA GLN A 341 -13.33 -124.28 78.47
C GLN A 341 -12.31 -123.88 77.39
N GLU A 342 -12.75 -123.41 76.23
CA GLU A 342 -11.85 -122.98 75.15
C GLU A 342 -11.00 -121.75 75.53
N GLN A 343 -11.57 -120.81 76.28
CA GLN A 343 -10.84 -119.62 76.75
C GLN A 343 -9.77 -119.97 77.78
N LEU A 344 -10.05 -120.91 78.70
CA LEU A 344 -9.06 -121.41 79.67
C LEU A 344 -7.89 -122.13 78.98
N ILE A 345 -8.15 -122.90 77.92
CA ILE A 345 -7.10 -123.57 77.13
C ILE A 345 -6.20 -122.53 76.44
N ARG A 346 -6.77 -121.42 75.94
CA ARG A 346 -5.98 -120.33 75.35
C ARG A 346 -5.06 -119.66 76.35
N LEU A 347 -5.51 -119.47 77.59
CA LEU A 347 -4.74 -118.88 78.67
C LEU A 347 -3.59 -119.79 79.11
N MET A 348 -3.81 -121.11 79.15
CA MET A 348 -2.74 -122.10 79.38
C MET A 348 -1.66 -122.09 78.29
N LYS A 349 -2.04 -121.88 77.02
CA LYS A 349 -1.05 -121.78 75.93
C LYS A 349 -0.16 -120.54 76.04
N LEU A 350 -0.71 -119.41 76.48
CA LEU A 350 0.08 -118.20 76.76
C LEU A 350 1.12 -118.44 77.86
N PHE A 351 0.85 -119.29 78.85
CA PHE A 351 1.83 -119.68 79.88
C PHE A 351 2.90 -120.67 79.40
N GLN A 352 2.61 -121.54 78.42
CA GLN A 352 3.62 -122.48 77.89
C GLN A 352 4.73 -121.80 77.07
N THR A 353 4.51 -120.58 76.57
CA THR A 353 5.49 -119.89 75.71
C THR A 353 6.55 -119.08 76.47
N GLN A 354 6.55 -119.08 77.80
CA GLN A 354 7.53 -118.33 78.61
C GLN A 354 8.67 -119.15 79.24
N PHE A 355 8.82 -120.45 78.99
CA PHE A 355 9.87 -121.25 79.66
C PHE A 355 10.61 -122.29 78.77
N GLN A 356 10.82 -121.99 77.49
CA GLN A 356 11.94 -122.54 76.70
C GLN A 356 12.94 -121.41 76.45
#